data_AF-A0A949S040-F1
#
_entry.id   AF-A0A949S040-F1
#
_cell.length_a   1.000
_cell.length_b   1.000
_cell.length_c   1.000
_cell.angle_alpha   90.00
_cell.angle_beta   90.00
_cell.angle_gamma   90.00
#
_symmetry.space_group_name_H-M   'P 1'
#
loop_
_entity.id
_entity.type
_entity.pdbx_description
1 polymer ?
#
loop_
_entity_poly.entity_id
_entity_poly.type
_entity_poly.pdbx_seq_one_letter_code
_entity_poly.pdbx_strand_id
1 'polypeptide(L)'
;MTHGFELLIADNGKGMTPSQLREAMRYGAEREYEKEDLGKFGLGLKTASLSQCQRLSIASRNNPARADITAYCWDMAHIEKTNRWEILPLERNGIGPAIREPLKETTGTVVLWQRLNRILGYKHPYGEISSITTN
;
A
#
# COMPACT_ATOMS: atom_id res chain seq x y z
N MET A 1 9.37 -7.61 19.73
CA MET A 1 8.72 -6.78 18.70
C MET A 1 9.41 -7.07 17.37
N THR A 2 8.85 -7.97 16.57
CA THR A 2 9.38 -8.28 15.23
C THR A 2 9.12 -7.07 14.34
N HIS A 3 10.17 -6.38 13.92
CA HIS A 3 10.07 -5.34 12.89
C HIS A 3 9.74 -6.07 11.58
N GLY A 4 8.48 -6.01 11.17
CA GLY A 4 8.06 -6.50 9.87
C GLY A 4 8.66 -5.62 8.77
N PHE A 5 9.00 -6.21 7.64
CA PHE A 5 9.44 -5.46 6.47
C PHE A 5 8.27 -4.67 5.88
N GLU A 6 8.55 -3.45 5.44
CA GLU A 6 7.63 -2.59 4.71
C GLU A 6 8.27 -2.22 3.37
N LEU A 7 7.45 -2.11 2.32
CA LEU A 7 7.88 -1.58 1.02
C LEU A 7 7.14 -0.28 0.78
N LEU A 8 7.91 0.79 0.56
CA LEU A 8 7.39 2.11 0.23
C LEU A 8 7.79 2.46 -1.20
N ILE A 9 6.81 2.87 -1.99
CA ILE A 9 6.98 3.43 -3.32
C ILE A 9 6.41 4.84 -3.29
N ALA A 10 7.21 5.83 -3.70
CA ALA A 10 6.78 7.21 -3.76
C ALA A 10 7.07 7.80 -5.15
N ASP A 11 6.11 8.57 -5.66
CA ASP A 11 6.28 9.40 -6.85
C ASP A 11 5.94 10.86 -6.54
N ASN A 12 6.52 11.77 -7.30
CA ASN A 12 6.30 13.22 -7.23
C ASN A 12 5.35 13.72 -8.33
N GLY A 13 4.43 12.87 -8.79
CA GLY A 13 3.46 13.21 -9.81
C GLY A 13 2.39 14.20 -9.31
N LYS A 14 1.33 14.36 -10.10
CA LYS A 14 0.25 15.31 -9.79
C LYS A 14 -0.65 14.89 -8.61
N GLY A 15 -0.46 13.68 -8.08
CA GLY A 15 -1.33 13.09 -7.09
C GLY A 15 -2.77 12.88 -7.57
N MET A 16 -3.68 12.64 -6.63
CA MET A 16 -5.08 12.34 -6.88
C MET A 16 -6.00 13.10 -5.93
N THR A 17 -7.18 13.48 -6.43
CA THR A 17 -8.27 13.93 -5.57
C THR A 17 -8.77 12.79 -4.68
N PRO A 18 -9.52 13.07 -3.60
CA PRO A 18 -10.12 12.02 -2.78
C PRO A 18 -10.99 11.03 -3.56
N SER A 19 -11.73 11.51 -4.56
CA SER A 19 -12.57 10.68 -5.43
C SER A 19 -11.74 9.81 -6.37
N GLN A 20 -10.69 10.37 -6.97
CA GLN A 20 -9.77 9.62 -7.83
C GLN A 20 -9.02 8.53 -7.07
N LEU A 21 -8.56 8.83 -5.84
CA LEU A 21 -7.87 7.85 -5.01
C LEU A 21 -8.82 6.71 -4.58
N ARG A 22 -10.05 7.05 -4.19
CA ARG A 22 -11.10 6.08 -3.86
C ARG A 22 -11.38 5.15 -5.03
N GLU A 23 -11.54 5.70 -6.22
CA GLU A 23 -11.77 4.92 -7.44
C GLU A 23 -10.56 4.04 -7.79
N ALA A 24 -9.36 4.60 -7.68
CA ALA A 24 -8.12 3.86 -7.93
C ALA A 24 -7.97 2.67 -6.96
N MET A 25 -8.44 2.80 -5.71
CA MET A 25 -8.48 1.74 -4.70
C MET A 25 -9.75 0.90 -4.72
N ARG A 26 -10.65 1.02 -5.71
CA ARG A 26 -11.81 0.14 -5.79
C ARG A 26 -11.38 -1.23 -6.31
N TYR A 27 -11.67 -2.30 -5.58
CA TYR A 27 -11.49 -3.68 -6.07
C TYR A 27 -12.82 -4.15 -6.64
N GLY A 28 -12.81 -4.83 -7.79
CA GLY A 28 -13.95 -5.56 -8.34
C GLY A 28 -15.30 -4.86 -8.24
N ALA A 29 -15.67 -4.11 -9.28
CA ALA A 29 -17.08 -3.82 -9.51
C ALA A 29 -17.54 -4.52 -10.77
N GLU A 30 -18.77 -5.02 -10.75
CA GLU A 30 -19.55 -5.23 -11.97
C GLU A 30 -19.59 -3.91 -12.74
N ARG A 31 -18.67 -3.75 -13.68
CA ARG A 31 -18.77 -2.81 -14.79
C ARG A 31 -18.18 -3.50 -16.00
N GLU A 32 -18.82 -3.28 -17.14
CA GLU A 32 -18.22 -3.51 -18.44
C GLU A 32 -16.91 -2.72 -18.48
N TYR A 33 -15.80 -3.45 -18.52
CA TYR A 33 -14.49 -2.85 -18.71
C TYR A 33 -14.47 -2.23 -20.11
N GLU A 34 -14.49 -0.90 -20.20
CA GLU A 34 -13.96 -0.28 -21.42
C GLU A 34 -12.47 -0.57 -21.46
N LYS A 35 -11.96 -0.91 -22.65
CA LYS A 35 -10.57 -1.39 -22.89
C LYS A 35 -9.46 -0.47 -22.37
N GLU A 36 -9.81 0.75 -21.95
CA GLU A 36 -8.91 1.80 -21.49
C GLU A 36 -8.91 1.99 -19.97
N ASP A 37 -9.79 1.30 -19.22
CA ASP A 37 -9.86 1.36 -17.75
C ASP A 37 -8.78 0.47 -17.09
N LEU A 38 -7.52 0.77 -17.39
CA LEU A 38 -6.43 0.49 -16.47
C LEU A 38 -6.56 1.47 -15.29
N GLY A 39 -7.54 1.25 -14.40
CA GLY A 39 -7.76 2.12 -13.24
C GLY A 39 -6.43 2.42 -12.56
N LYS A 40 -6.11 3.69 -12.31
CA LYS A 40 -4.76 4.31 -12.09
C LYS A 40 -3.61 3.51 -11.45
N PHE A 41 -3.87 2.43 -10.74
CA PHE A 41 -2.87 1.50 -10.19
C PHE A 41 -2.71 0.19 -11.00
N GLY A 42 -3.47 0.02 -12.07
CA GLY A 42 -3.61 -1.23 -12.83
C GLY A 42 -4.14 -2.40 -11.98
N LEU A 43 -4.51 -3.49 -12.64
CA LEU A 43 -4.68 -4.78 -11.95
C LEU A 43 -3.36 -5.25 -11.34
N GLY A 44 -2.22 -4.94 -11.99
CA GLY A 44 -0.88 -5.35 -11.57
C GLY A 44 -0.53 -4.94 -10.14
N LEU A 45 -0.67 -3.66 -9.76
CA LEU A 45 -0.34 -3.23 -8.40
C LEU A 45 -1.29 -3.85 -7.37
N LYS A 46 -2.57 -3.95 -7.68
CA LYS A 46 -3.58 -4.53 -6.79
C LYS A 46 -3.29 -6.01 -6.54
N THR A 47 -3.11 -6.80 -7.59
CA THR A 47 -2.78 -8.22 -7.50
C THR A 47 -1.43 -8.44 -6.81
N ALA A 48 -0.41 -7.64 -7.13
CA ALA A 48 0.88 -7.70 -6.45
C ALA A 48 0.74 -7.41 -4.96
N SER A 49 0.02 -6.35 -4.59
CA SER A 49 -0.23 -5.98 -3.18
C SER A 49 -0.94 -7.11 -2.43
N LEU A 50 -2.00 -7.69 -3.00
CA LEU A 50 -2.74 -8.79 -2.39
C LEU A 50 -1.91 -10.07 -2.25
N SER A 51 -0.99 -10.33 -3.18
CA SER A 51 -0.11 -11.49 -3.10
C SER A 51 1.06 -11.31 -2.15
N GLN A 52 1.44 -10.07 -1.80
CA GLN A 52 2.70 -9.79 -1.09
C GLN A 52 2.54 -9.12 0.28
N CYS A 53 1.40 -8.49 0.58
CA CYS A 53 1.19 -7.76 1.83
C CYS A 53 -0.19 -8.04 2.43
N GLN A 54 -0.30 -7.92 3.76
CA GLN A 54 -1.59 -7.99 4.44
C GLN A 54 -2.22 -6.60 4.64
N ARG A 55 -1.48 -5.53 4.35
CA ARG A 55 -1.98 -4.16 4.46
C ARG A 55 -1.38 -3.29 3.37
N LEU A 56 -2.26 -2.73 2.55
CA LEU A 56 -1.91 -1.78 1.50
C LEU A 56 -2.46 -0.41 1.90
N SER A 57 -1.59 0.57 2.12
CA SER A 57 -1.99 1.96 2.30
C SER A 57 -1.58 2.78 1.08
N ILE A 58 -2.47 3.60 0.56
CA ILE A 58 -2.17 4.56 -0.50
C ILE A 58 -2.54 5.94 -0.02
N ALA A 59 -1.59 6.85 -0.12
CA ALA A 59 -1.76 8.25 0.22
C ALA A 59 -1.41 9.12 -0.97
N SER A 60 -2.12 10.23 -1.12
CA SER A 60 -1.87 11.16 -2.22
C SER A 60 -2.12 12.60 -1.81
N ARG A 61 -1.29 13.49 -2.35
CA ARG A 61 -1.45 14.93 -2.28
C ARG A 61 -1.48 15.47 -3.70
N ASN A 62 -2.53 16.21 -4.04
CA ASN A 62 -2.74 16.70 -5.41
C ASN A 62 -2.69 18.23 -5.54
N ASN A 63 -2.43 18.94 -4.44
CA ASN A 63 -2.38 20.40 -4.44
C ASN A 63 -1.04 20.89 -3.85
N PRO A 64 -0.20 21.60 -4.62
CA PRO A 64 1.05 22.13 -4.10
C PRO A 64 0.83 23.24 -3.06
N ALA A 65 -0.29 23.97 -3.13
CA ALA A 65 -0.62 25.05 -2.19
C ALA A 65 -1.29 24.58 -0.89
N ARG A 66 -1.70 23.30 -0.79
CA ARG A 66 -2.32 22.74 0.42
C ARG A 66 -1.61 21.47 0.85
N ALA A 67 -1.40 21.31 2.15
CA ALA A 67 -0.75 20.12 2.72
C ALA A 67 -1.72 18.97 3.02
N ASP A 68 -2.92 18.98 2.43
CA ASP A 68 -3.92 17.94 2.65
C ASP A 68 -3.51 16.65 1.95
N ILE A 69 -3.31 15.60 2.75
CA ILE A 69 -3.04 14.25 2.28
C ILE A 69 -4.32 13.45 2.46
N THR A 70 -4.81 12.85 1.37
CA THR A 70 -5.87 11.85 1.46
C THR A 70 -5.21 10.48 1.46
N ALA A 71 -5.63 9.61 2.37
CA ALA A 71 -5.08 8.26 2.43
C ALA A 71 -6.18 7.24 2.76
N TYR A 72 -6.09 6.08 2.13
CA TYR A 72 -6.94 4.94 2.41
C TYR A 72 -6.08 3.68 2.52
N CYS A 73 -6.61 2.66 3.19
CA CYS A 73 -5.99 1.35 3.24
C CYS A 73 -6.94 0.21 2.96
N TRP A 74 -6.40 -0.87 2.39
CA TRP A 74 -6.93 -2.21 2.54
C TRP A 74 -6.24 -2.93 3.67
N ASP A 75 -7.04 -3.56 4.52
CA ASP A 75 -6.57 -4.43 5.57
C ASP A 75 -7.19 -5.82 5.37
N MET A 76 -6.34 -6.82 5.08
CA MET A 76 -6.82 -8.18 4.83
C MET A 76 -7.55 -8.76 6.04
N ALA A 77 -7.17 -8.42 7.27
CA ALA A 77 -7.88 -8.89 8.46
C ALA A 77 -9.30 -8.30 8.55
N HIS A 78 -9.48 -7.05 8.11
CA HIS A 78 -10.82 -6.42 8.02
C HIS A 78 -11.66 -7.06 6.92
N ILE A 79 -11.06 -7.30 5.75
CA ILE A 79 -11.74 -7.92 4.61
C ILE A 79 -12.15 -9.35 4.95
N GLU A 80 -11.26 -10.15 5.55
CA GLU A 80 -11.56 -11.51 5.99
C GLU A 80 -12.68 -11.54 7.04
N LYS A 81 -12.68 -10.59 7.98
CA LYS A 81 -13.71 -10.49 9.03
C LYS A 81 -15.08 -10.08 8.48
N THR A 82 -15.12 -9.15 7.53
CA THR A 82 -16.38 -8.58 7.01
C THR A 82 -16.87 -9.25 5.73
N ASN A 83 -16.00 -10.02 5.07
CA ASN A 83 -16.18 -10.54 3.72
C ASN A 83 -16.52 -9.44 2.68
N ARG A 84 -15.97 -8.23 2.88
CA ARG A 84 -16.20 -7.07 2.02
C ARG A 84 -14.89 -6.38 1.68
N TRP A 85 -14.72 -6.01 0.42
CA TRP A 85 -13.56 -5.28 -0.09
C TRP A 85 -13.64 -3.77 0.22
N GLU A 86 -13.73 -3.44 1.51
CA GLU A 86 -13.89 -2.07 1.99
C GLU A 86 -12.54 -1.34 2.02
N ILE A 87 -12.51 -0.13 1.46
CA ILE A 87 -11.41 0.81 1.70
C ILE A 87 -11.65 1.52 3.03
N LEU A 88 -10.64 1.58 3.87
CA LEU A 88 -10.70 2.25 5.16
C LEU A 88 -9.97 3.59 5.06
N PRO A 89 -10.59 4.73 5.42
CA PRO A 89 -9.86 6.00 5.48
C PRO A 89 -8.76 5.94 6.55
N LEU A 90 -7.60 6.52 6.25
CA LEU A 90 -6.57 6.77 7.25
C LEU A 90 -6.74 8.18 7.78
N GLU A 91 -7.13 8.27 9.04
CA GLU A 91 -7.21 9.55 9.75
C GLU A 91 -5.85 10.25 9.77
N ARG A 92 -5.85 11.59 9.87
CA ARG A 92 -4.62 12.39 9.87
C ARG A 92 -3.58 11.85 10.85
N ASN A 93 -4.00 11.45 12.06
CA ASN A 93 -3.10 10.90 13.08
C ASN A 93 -2.57 9.49 12.76
N GLY A 94 -3.26 8.75 11.90
CA GLY A 94 -2.82 7.45 11.38
C GLY A 94 -1.85 7.53 10.21
N ILE A 95 -1.64 8.71 9.62
CA ILE A 95 -0.65 8.93 8.57
C ILE A 95 0.72 9.21 9.25
N GLY A 96 1.56 8.18 9.33
CA GLY A 96 2.89 8.25 9.90
C GLY A 96 3.93 9.00 9.03
N PRO A 97 5.14 9.23 9.56
CA PRO A 97 6.20 10.00 8.87
C PRO A 97 6.59 9.40 7.53
N ALA A 98 6.67 8.06 7.41
CA ALA A 98 6.98 7.37 6.17
C ALA A 98 6.09 7.80 4.99
N ILE A 99 4.79 8.05 5.25
CA ILE A 99 3.85 8.54 4.23
C ILE A 99 3.93 10.07 4.08
N ARG A 100 4.06 10.80 5.20
CA ARG A 100 3.99 12.26 5.19
C ARG A 100 5.22 12.90 4.53
N GLU A 101 6.41 12.39 4.81
CA GLU A 101 7.67 13.01 4.36
C GLU A 101 7.78 13.11 2.84
N PRO A 102 7.50 12.06 2.04
CA PRO A 102 7.55 12.16 0.58
C PRO A 102 6.55 13.15 -0.01
N LEU A 103 5.43 13.40 0.68
CA LEU A 103 4.34 14.27 0.23
C LEU A 103 4.41 15.67 0.86
N LYS A 104 5.42 15.96 1.68
CA LYS A 104 5.49 17.18 2.47
C LYS A 104 5.72 18.43 1.63
N GLU A 105 6.58 18.33 0.62
CA GLU A 105 7.02 19.48 -0.19
C GLU A 105 6.49 19.46 -1.63
N THR A 106 5.95 18.32 -2.08
CA THR A 106 5.46 18.14 -3.45
C THR A 106 4.11 17.44 -3.49
N THR A 107 3.39 17.60 -4.60
CA THR A 107 2.34 16.65 -4.96
C THR A 107 2.94 15.29 -5.26
N GLY A 108 2.14 14.24 -5.11
CA GLY A 108 2.62 12.89 -5.34
C GLY A 108 1.67 11.83 -4.82
N THR A 109 2.14 10.59 -4.91
CA THR A 109 1.47 9.42 -4.34
C THR A 109 2.50 8.58 -3.60
N VAL A 110 2.08 8.04 -2.46
CA VAL A 110 2.82 7.03 -1.71
C VAL A 110 1.99 5.76 -1.68
N VAL A 111 2.61 4.65 -2.02
CA VAL A 111 2.09 3.29 -1.86
C VAL A 111 2.94 2.61 -0.80
N LEU A 112 2.31 2.17 0.28
CA LEU A 112 2.96 1.52 1.40
C LEU A 112 2.38 0.11 1.57
N TRP A 113 3.24 -0.89 1.44
CA TRP A 113 2.95 -2.27 1.77
C TRP A 113 3.48 -2.59 3.15
N GLN A 114 2.61 -3.09 4.02
CA GLN A 114 2.95 -3.45 5.38
C GLN A 114 2.56 -4.89 5.66
N ARG A 115 3.20 -5.49 6.67
CA ARG A 115 3.03 -6.91 7.02
C ARG A 115 3.30 -7.79 5.79
N LEU A 116 4.49 -7.60 5.23
CA LEU A 116 5.01 -8.42 4.13
C LEU A 116 5.30 -9.83 4.64
N ASN A 117 4.35 -10.74 4.50
CA ASN A 117 4.45 -12.13 4.97
C ASN A 117 5.03 -13.09 3.94
N ARG A 118 5.18 -12.65 2.68
CA ARG A 118 5.56 -13.51 1.54
C ARG A 118 6.84 -13.11 0.81
N ILE A 119 7.34 -11.88 1.02
CA ILE A 119 8.53 -11.36 0.31
C ILE A 119 9.86 -11.96 0.78
N LEU A 120 9.91 -12.67 1.91
CA LEU A 120 11.15 -13.27 2.41
C LEU A 120 11.03 -14.78 2.61
N GLY A 121 10.86 -15.49 1.50
CA GLY A 121 11.37 -16.86 1.38
C GLY A 121 12.88 -16.86 1.12
N TYR A 122 13.66 -16.07 1.86
CA TYR A 122 15.13 -16.10 1.73
C TYR A 122 15.63 -17.45 2.23
N LYS A 123 15.73 -18.42 1.32
CA LYS A 123 16.53 -19.62 1.54
C LYS A 123 17.98 -19.20 1.40
N HIS A 124 18.73 -19.24 2.49
CA HIS A 124 20.17 -19.04 2.46
C HIS A 124 20.76 -19.97 1.39
N PRO A 125 21.49 -19.46 0.38
CA PRO A 125 21.93 -20.25 -0.78
C PRO A 125 22.88 -21.39 -0.43
N TYR A 126 23.35 -21.48 0.82
CA TYR A 126 24.27 -22.51 1.27
C TYR A 126 23.65 -23.64 2.12
N GLY A 127 22.33 -23.62 2.40
CA GLY A 127 21.71 -24.66 3.24
C GLY A 127 22.15 -24.64 4.72
N GLU A 128 21.24 -25.01 5.61
CA GLU A 128 21.37 -25.17 7.07
C GLU A 128 22.65 -25.92 7.53
N ILE A 129 23.32 -25.75 8.69
CA ILE A 129 23.19 -25.08 10.00
C ILE A 129 24.65 -24.93 10.52
N SER A 130 24.98 -23.89 11.29
CA SER A 130 26.03 -24.05 12.32
C SER A 130 25.46 -23.78 13.71
N SER A 131 25.41 -24.89 14.45
CA SER A 131 25.16 -25.05 15.86
C SER A 131 25.78 -23.96 16.73
N ILE A 132 24.99 -23.51 17.70
CA ILE A 132 25.52 -23.03 18.97
C ILE A 132 26.36 -24.17 19.56
N THR A 133 27.68 -24.01 19.57
CA THR A 133 28.61 -24.81 20.37
C THR A 133 29.71 -23.91 20.93
N THR A 134 29.54 -23.55 22.22
CA THR A 134 30.56 -23.49 23.30
C THR A 134 31.69 -22.46 23.17
N ASN A 135 31.99 -21.59 24.14
CA ASN A 135 32.11 -21.73 25.60
C ASN A 135 31.54 -20.52 26.35
#